data_AF-A0A444V252-F1
#
_entry.id   AF-A0A444V252-F1
#
_cell.length_a   1.000
_cell.length_b   1.000
_cell.length_c   1.000
_cell.angle_alpha   90.00
_cell.angle_beta   90.00
_cell.angle_gamma   90.00
#
_symmetry.space_group_name_H-M   'P 1'
#
loop_
_entity.id
_entity.type
_entity.pdbx_description
1 polymer ?
#
loop_
_entity_poly.entity_id
_entity_poly.type
_entity_poly.pdbx_seq_one_letter_code
_entity_poly.pdbx_strand_id
1 'polypeptide(L)'
;MTKIFSSSLRCRLPVLVAILEVLLLVLYAVFVTYDDSTNAARQTNQTDPLQNSVYHVYPFFVDVQVMIFIGFGCLLAFMKRYGFGGMVFNFLTATFAIQWAVIMQGFFQFYHDGKIHVGFFNLLNAEFACAVVLISFGAILGRTSPIQLLVMALLEVPIFAVKNGPS
;
A
#
# COMPACT_ATOMS: atom_id res chain seq x y z
N MET A 1 41.48 -5.47 14.77
CA MET A 1 40.52 -6.56 15.07
C MET A 1 39.09 -6.05 14.89
N THR A 2 38.55 -5.97 13.67
CA THR A 2 37.11 -5.70 13.45
C THR A 2 36.65 -6.18 12.07
N LYS A 3 36.61 -7.51 11.89
CA LYS A 3 35.84 -8.18 10.82
C LYS A 3 34.50 -8.61 11.40
N ILE A 4 33.47 -7.75 11.46
CA ILE A 4 32.11 -8.17 11.91
C ILE A 4 30.95 -7.62 11.05
N PHE A 5 31.10 -6.54 10.28
CA PHE A 5 29.93 -5.83 9.74
C PHE A 5 29.47 -6.12 8.30
N SER A 6 29.91 -7.21 7.65
CA SER A 6 29.54 -7.44 6.23
C SER A 6 28.43 -8.47 5.96
N SER A 7 27.99 -9.25 6.95
CA SER A 7 26.88 -10.22 6.78
C SER A 7 25.58 -9.82 7.48
N SER A 8 25.64 -8.91 8.47
CA SER A 8 24.48 -8.55 9.30
C SER A 8 23.45 -7.70 8.57
N LEU A 9 23.84 -6.84 7.61
CA LEU A 9 22.91 -5.99 6.86
C LEU A 9 21.97 -6.79 5.94
N ARG A 10 22.46 -7.83 5.28
CA ARG A 10 21.63 -8.67 4.39
C ARG A 10 20.48 -9.39 5.11
N CYS A 11 20.63 -9.70 6.40
CA CYS A 11 19.55 -10.23 7.24
C CYS A 11 18.80 -9.14 8.01
N ARG A 12 19.47 -8.06 8.44
CA ARG A 12 18.82 -6.98 9.18
C ARG A 12 17.79 -6.23 8.35
N LEU A 13 18.06 -5.99 7.07
CA LEU A 13 17.11 -5.30 6.18
C LEU A 13 15.78 -6.05 6.05
N PRO A 14 15.74 -7.33 5.64
CA PRO A 14 14.48 -8.08 5.54
C PRO A 14 13.82 -8.27 6.91
N VAL A 15 14.59 -8.42 7.99
CA VAL A 15 14.03 -8.50 9.35
C VAL A 15 13.33 -7.20 9.76
N LEU A 16 13.93 -6.03 9.48
CA LEU A 16 13.30 -4.74 9.78
C LEU A 16 12.03 -4.53 8.96
N VAL A 17 12.05 -4.87 7.67
CA VAL A 17 10.85 -4.81 6.81
C VAL A 17 9.77 -5.75 7.33
N ALA A 18 10.12 -6.98 7.70
CA ALA A 18 9.18 -7.94 8.25
C ALA A 18 8.55 -7.46 9.57
N ILE A 19 9.34 -6.88 10.48
CA ILE A 19 8.82 -6.30 11.73
C ILE A 19 7.85 -5.17 11.43
N LEU A 20 8.18 -4.31 10.46
CA LEU A 20 7.39 -3.15 10.09
C LEU A 20 6.08 -3.53 9.39
N GLU A 21 6.11 -4.54 8.51
CA GLU A 21 4.91 -5.17 7.93
C GLU A 21 4.01 -5.81 9.00
N VAL A 22 4.58 -6.56 9.95
CA VAL A 22 3.81 -7.15 11.06
C VAL A 22 3.19 -6.07 11.94
N LEU A 23 3.93 -5.00 12.22
CA LEU A 23 3.43 -3.86 12.98
C LEU A 23 2.26 -3.18 12.25
N LEU A 24 2.36 -2.97 10.94
CA LEU A 24 1.27 -2.42 10.14
C LEU A 24 0.05 -3.35 10.11
N LEU A 25 0.25 -4.66 9.98
CA LEU A 25 -0.83 -5.65 10.05
C LEU A 25 -1.58 -5.59 11.38
N VAL A 26 -0.85 -5.50 12.50
CA VAL A 26 -1.45 -5.33 13.83
C VAL A 26 -2.20 -4.01 13.91
N LEU A 27 -1.62 -2.91 13.42
CA LEU A 27 -2.26 -1.61 13.40
C LEU A 27 -3.55 -1.64 12.57
N TYR A 28 -3.51 -2.28 11.40
CA TYR A 28 -4.66 -2.45 10.52
C TYR A 28 -5.75 -3.27 11.21
N ALA A 29 -5.41 -4.40 11.83
CA ALA A 29 -6.38 -5.23 12.55
C ALA A 29 -7.04 -4.54 13.76
N VAL A 30 -6.33 -3.60 14.40
CA VAL A 30 -6.84 -2.85 15.57
C VAL A 30 -7.67 -1.63 15.15
N PHE A 31 -7.23 -0.88 14.14
CA PHE A 31 -7.80 0.42 13.80
C PHE A 31 -8.74 0.40 12.59
N VAL A 32 -8.62 -0.58 11.69
CA VAL A 32 -9.46 -0.67 10.48
C VAL A 32 -10.68 -1.52 10.78
N THR A 33 -11.87 -0.94 10.60
CA THR A 33 -13.14 -1.66 10.67
C THR A 33 -13.91 -1.43 9.35
N TYR A 34 -14.54 -2.47 8.80
CA TYR A 34 -15.35 -2.31 7.60
C TYR A 34 -16.64 -1.56 7.91
N ASP A 35 -17.05 -0.66 7.01
CA ASP A 35 -18.29 0.10 7.14
C ASP A 35 -19.51 -0.83 7.12
N ASP A 36 -20.57 -0.47 7.85
CA ASP A 36 -21.81 -1.26 7.97
C ASP A 36 -22.50 -1.49 6.60
N SER A 37 -22.21 -0.63 5.62
CA SER A 37 -22.67 -0.73 4.23
C SER A 37 -21.94 -1.77 3.36
N THR A 38 -20.77 -2.27 3.79
CA THR A 38 -19.94 -3.26 3.09
C THR A 38 -19.82 -4.61 3.81
N ASN A 39 -20.52 -4.76 4.93
CA ASN A 39 -20.56 -5.98 5.72
C ASN A 39 -21.38 -7.08 5.01
N ALA A 40 -20.69 -8.04 4.39
CA ALA A 40 -21.29 -9.24 3.78
C ALA A 40 -22.15 -10.08 4.77
N ALA A 41 -21.91 -9.93 6.08
CA ALA A 41 -22.68 -10.59 7.14
C ALA A 41 -24.11 -10.03 7.34
N ARG A 42 -24.41 -8.84 6.81
CA ARG A 42 -25.75 -8.21 6.88
C ARG A 42 -26.47 -8.13 5.53
N GLN A 43 -25.89 -8.71 4.46
CA GLN A 43 -26.59 -8.84 3.19
C GLN A 43 -27.78 -9.79 3.35
N THR A 44 -28.97 -9.21 3.50
CA THR A 44 -30.24 -9.93 3.33
C THR A 44 -30.40 -10.22 1.83
N ASN A 45 -30.99 -11.38 1.51
CA ASN A 45 -31.26 -11.91 0.15
C ASN A 45 -32.10 -11.01 -0.80
N GLN A 46 -32.25 -9.71 -0.50
CA GLN A 46 -33.10 -8.75 -1.21
C GLN A 46 -32.36 -7.52 -1.75
N THR A 47 -31.03 -7.47 -1.76
CA THR A 47 -30.30 -6.36 -2.40
C THR A 47 -29.94 -6.71 -3.84
N ASP A 48 -30.53 -6.00 -4.80
CA ASP A 48 -30.21 -6.08 -6.22
C ASP A 48 -28.69 -5.99 -6.45
N PRO A 49 -28.04 -6.98 -7.10
CA PRO A 49 -26.59 -6.97 -7.33
C PRO A 49 -26.13 -5.77 -8.19
N LEU A 50 -27.07 -5.12 -8.90
CA LEU A 50 -26.85 -3.94 -9.75
C LEU A 50 -26.80 -2.61 -8.98
N GLN A 51 -27.29 -2.55 -7.73
CA GLN A 51 -27.26 -1.33 -6.90
C GLN A 51 -26.03 -1.24 -5.98
N ASN A 52 -25.25 -2.31 -5.86
CA ASN A 52 -24.05 -2.30 -5.04
C ASN A 52 -22.93 -1.58 -5.81
N SER A 53 -22.54 -0.38 -5.37
CA SER A 53 -21.43 0.39 -5.94
C SER A 53 -20.14 -0.44 -6.01
N VAL A 54 -19.99 -1.44 -5.13
CA VAL A 54 -18.88 -2.39 -5.13
C VAL A 54 -18.71 -3.09 -6.48
N TYR A 55 -19.78 -3.56 -7.14
CA TYR A 55 -19.68 -4.35 -8.38
C TYR A 55 -19.21 -3.52 -9.58
N HIS A 56 -19.57 -2.24 -9.64
CA HIS A 56 -19.16 -1.38 -10.75
C HIS A 56 -17.72 -0.89 -10.61
N VAL A 57 -17.24 -0.71 -9.38
CA VAL A 57 -15.93 -0.11 -9.15
C VAL A 57 -14.83 -1.18 -8.92
N TYR A 58 -15.22 -2.42 -8.59
CA TYR A 58 -14.31 -3.58 -8.46
C TYR A 58 -13.43 -3.84 -9.69
N PRO A 59 -13.95 -3.85 -10.94
CA PRO A 59 -13.11 -4.07 -12.13
C PRO A 59 -12.00 -3.03 -12.25
N PHE A 60 -12.32 -1.77 -12.00
CA PHE A 60 -11.37 -0.67 -12.08
C PHE A 60 -10.23 -0.79 -11.05
N PHE A 61 -10.55 -1.19 -9.82
CA PHE A 61 -9.55 -1.47 -8.78
C PHE A 61 -8.64 -2.63 -9.15
N VAL A 62 -9.19 -3.71 -9.71
CA VAL A 62 -8.36 -4.83 -10.19
C VAL A 62 -7.43 -4.37 -11.31
N ASP A 63 -7.90 -3.55 -12.24
CA ASP A 63 -7.06 -3.02 -13.33
C ASP A 63 -5.89 -2.17 -12.77
N VAL A 64 -6.15 -1.33 -11.76
CA VAL A 64 -5.10 -0.53 -11.09
C VAL A 64 -4.11 -1.42 -10.33
N GLN A 65 -4.59 -2.45 -9.62
CA GLN A 65 -3.69 -3.42 -8.97
C GLN A 65 -2.79 -4.14 -9.97
N VAL A 66 -3.34 -4.59 -11.10
CA VAL A 66 -2.57 -5.25 -12.14
C VAL A 66 -1.50 -4.32 -12.69
N MET A 67 -1.82 -3.03 -12.90
CA MET A 67 -0.83 -2.02 -13.28
C MET A 67 0.28 -1.86 -12.22
N ILE A 68 -0.09 -1.81 -10.94
CA ILE A 68 0.86 -1.60 -9.83
C ILE A 68 1.80 -2.79 -9.64
N PHE A 69 1.25 -3.99 -9.52
CA PHE A 69 2.02 -5.18 -9.17
C PHE A 69 2.71 -5.79 -10.39
N ILE A 70 1.99 -5.95 -11.50
CA ILE A 70 2.51 -6.62 -12.70
C ILE A 70 3.13 -5.59 -13.64
N GLY A 71 2.47 -4.46 -13.90
CA GLY A 71 2.97 -3.41 -14.79
C GLY A 71 4.31 -2.84 -14.32
N PHE A 72 4.34 -2.16 -13.17
CA PHE A 72 5.59 -1.63 -12.62
C PHE A 72 6.56 -2.76 -12.24
N GLY A 73 6.08 -3.90 -11.72
CA GLY A 73 6.93 -5.03 -11.37
C GLY A 73 7.75 -5.58 -12.55
N CYS A 74 7.13 -5.75 -13.72
CA CYS A 74 7.82 -6.19 -14.94
C CYS A 74 8.77 -5.13 -15.49
N LEU A 75 8.40 -3.84 -15.45
CA LEU A 75 9.28 -2.74 -15.87
C LEU A 75 10.58 -2.71 -15.06
N LEU A 76 10.48 -2.90 -13.74
CA LEU A 76 11.62 -2.95 -12.83
C LEU A 76 12.46 -4.22 -13.00
N ALA A 77 11.83 -5.34 -13.37
CA ALA A 77 12.52 -6.59 -13.65
C ALA A 77 13.37 -6.53 -14.94
N PHE A 78 12.96 -5.72 -15.93
CA PHE A 78 13.72 -5.50 -17.15
C PHE A 78 15.03 -4.73 -16.93
N MET A 79 15.18 -4.04 -15.78
CA MET A 79 16.42 -3.34 -15.47
C MET A 79 17.55 -4.30 -15.08
N LYS A 80 18.67 -4.20 -15.81
CA LYS A 80 19.85 -5.09 -15.79
C LYS A 80 20.45 -5.40 -14.40
N ARG A 81 20.17 -4.57 -13.38
CA ARG A 81 20.66 -4.75 -12.00
C ARG A 81 19.60 -5.27 -11.00
N TYR A 82 18.32 -5.24 -11.34
CA TYR A 82 17.22 -5.51 -10.40
C TYR A 82 16.51 -6.84 -10.67
N GLY A 83 16.43 -7.32 -11.92
CA GLY A 83 16.00 -8.69 -12.25
C GLY A 83 14.78 -9.19 -11.45
N PHE A 84 14.80 -10.46 -11.02
CA PHE A 84 13.72 -11.04 -10.21
C PHE A 84 13.61 -10.42 -8.80
N GLY A 85 14.73 -9.97 -8.21
CA GLY A 85 14.73 -9.35 -6.87
C GLY A 85 14.00 -7.99 -6.83
N GLY A 86 14.03 -7.24 -7.92
CA GLY A 86 13.32 -5.97 -8.05
C GLY A 86 11.81 -6.11 -8.14
N MET A 87 11.34 -7.20 -8.75
CA MET A 87 9.91 -7.53 -8.79
C MET A 87 9.38 -7.81 -7.38
N VAL A 88 10.09 -8.62 -6.59
CA VAL A 88 9.72 -8.91 -5.20
C VAL A 88 9.78 -7.65 -4.33
N PHE A 89 10.80 -6.82 -4.51
CA PHE A 89 10.93 -5.56 -3.79
C PHE A 89 9.82 -4.55 -4.15
N ASN A 90 9.42 -4.49 -5.43
CA ASN A 90 8.27 -3.72 -5.89
C ASN A 90 6.98 -4.17 -5.20
N PHE A 91 6.75 -5.49 -5.16
CA PHE A 91 5.58 -6.06 -4.50
C PHE A 91 5.51 -5.67 -3.02
N LEU A 92 6.62 -5.84 -2.29
CA LEU A 92 6.72 -5.44 -0.89
C LEU A 92 6.45 -3.94 -0.69
N THR A 93 7.08 -3.09 -1.51
CA THR A 93 6.91 -1.63 -1.40
C THR A 93 5.50 -1.18 -1.74
N ALA A 94 4.87 -1.80 -2.75
CA ALA A 94 3.50 -1.49 -3.14
C ALA A 94 2.50 -1.90 -2.05
N THR A 95 2.63 -3.11 -1.49
CA THR A 95 1.79 -3.56 -0.38
C THR A 95 1.95 -2.67 0.85
N PHE A 96 3.19 -2.34 1.21
CA PHE A 96 3.50 -1.40 2.29
C PHE A 96 2.83 -0.03 2.08
N ALA A 97 3.00 0.56 0.89
CA ALA A 97 2.48 1.89 0.58
C ALA A 97 0.95 1.92 0.58
N ILE A 98 0.28 0.88 0.06
CA ILE A 98 -1.19 0.77 0.08
C ILE A 98 -1.68 0.68 1.53
N GLN A 99 -1.12 -0.21 2.35
CA GLN A 99 -1.51 -0.33 3.76
C GLN A 99 -1.32 0.98 4.52
N TRP A 100 -0.17 1.62 4.33
CA TRP A 100 0.13 2.91 4.95
C TRP A 100 -0.83 4.02 4.48
N ALA A 101 -1.19 4.02 3.20
CA ALA A 101 -2.11 5.00 2.63
C ALA A 101 -3.53 4.84 3.17
N VAL A 102 -4.02 3.60 3.31
CA VAL A 102 -5.34 3.33 3.92
C VAL A 102 -5.37 3.81 5.36
N ILE A 103 -4.32 3.52 6.15
CA ILE A 103 -4.23 3.96 7.54
C ILE A 103 -4.20 5.49 7.62
N MET A 104 -3.34 6.15 6.83
CA MET A 104 -3.23 7.61 6.83
C MET A 104 -4.53 8.29 6.42
N GLN A 105 -5.15 7.86 5.32
CA GLN A 105 -6.45 8.38 4.90
C GLN A 105 -7.52 8.13 5.95
N GLY A 106 -7.50 6.97 6.59
CA GLY A 106 -8.38 6.64 7.71
C GLY A 106 -8.25 7.58 8.91
N PHE A 107 -7.02 7.90 9.30
CA PHE A 107 -6.75 8.87 10.37
C PHE A 107 -7.18 10.30 10.02
N PHE A 108 -7.03 10.74 8.77
CA PHE A 108 -7.34 12.11 8.36
C PHE A 108 -8.82 12.35 8.01
N GLN A 109 -9.53 11.36 7.45
CA GLN A 109 -10.90 11.53 6.94
C GLN A 109 -11.99 10.90 7.80
N PHE A 110 -11.68 9.85 8.58
CA PHE A 110 -12.68 9.03 9.28
C PHE A 110 -12.43 8.95 10.80
N TYR A 111 -11.82 9.96 11.41
CA TYR A 111 -11.72 10.07 12.87
C TYR A 111 -13.03 10.60 13.47
N HIS A 112 -14.14 9.92 13.20
CA HIS A 112 -15.40 10.05 13.92
C HIS A 112 -15.76 8.66 14.48
N ASP A 113 -16.06 8.60 15.77
CA ASP A 113 -16.34 7.37 16.55
C ASP A 113 -15.18 6.37 16.76
N GLY A 114 -13.93 6.77 16.49
CA GLY A 114 -12.74 5.96 16.83
C GLY A 114 -12.54 4.71 15.97
N LYS A 115 -13.23 4.61 14.83
CA LYS A 115 -13.11 3.51 13.86
C LYS A 115 -12.94 4.03 12.45
N ILE A 116 -11.89 3.55 11.76
CA ILE A 116 -11.63 3.89 10.37
C ILE A 116 -12.59 3.09 9.49
N HIS A 117 -13.58 3.75 8.89
CA HIS A 117 -14.52 3.14 7.96
C HIS A 117 -13.88 3.08 6.57
N VAL A 118 -13.38 1.89 6.19
CA VAL A 118 -12.72 1.70 4.89
C VAL A 118 -13.75 1.31 3.84
N GLY A 119 -14.12 2.29 3.00
CA GLY A 119 -14.92 2.06 1.79
C GLY A 119 -14.06 1.80 0.56
N PHE A 120 -14.69 1.34 -0.52
CA PHE A 120 -14.02 1.05 -1.79
C PHE A 120 -13.32 2.27 -2.43
N PHE A 121 -13.94 3.45 -2.33
CA PHE A 121 -13.35 4.70 -2.82
C PHE A 121 -12.03 5.06 -2.09
N ASN A 122 -11.94 4.79 -0.78
CA ASN A 122 -10.72 5.03 0.00
C ASN A 122 -9.60 4.06 -0.44
N LEU A 123 -9.96 2.81 -0.72
CA LEU A 123 -9.04 1.81 -1.26
C LEU A 123 -8.46 2.27 -2.61
N LEU A 124 -9.30 2.72 -3.53
CA LEU A 124 -8.84 3.27 -4.81
C LEU A 124 -7.94 4.48 -4.64
N ASN A 125 -8.28 5.40 -3.74
CA ASN A 125 -7.45 6.57 -3.48
C ASN A 125 -6.09 6.18 -2.89
N ALA A 126 -6.04 5.15 -2.04
CA ALA A 126 -4.79 4.55 -1.55
C ALA A 126 -3.95 3.93 -2.68
N GLU A 127 -4.58 3.30 -3.67
CA GLU A 127 -3.87 2.78 -4.85
C GLU A 127 -3.31 3.89 -5.74
N PHE A 128 -4.04 4.98 -5.94
CA PHE A 128 -3.51 6.14 -6.65
C PHE A 128 -2.32 6.77 -5.91
N ALA A 129 -2.39 6.87 -4.58
CA ALA A 129 -1.27 7.31 -3.76
C ALA A 129 -0.04 6.39 -3.97
N CYS A 130 -0.26 5.08 -3.93
CA CYS A 130 0.78 4.08 -4.17
C CYS A 130 1.38 4.20 -5.59
N ALA A 131 0.54 4.38 -6.61
CA ALA A 131 0.99 4.57 -7.99
C ALA A 131 1.91 5.80 -8.13
N VAL A 132 1.61 6.91 -7.45
CA VAL A 132 2.48 8.09 -7.42
C VAL A 132 3.84 7.75 -6.80
N VAL A 133 3.86 7.05 -5.66
CA VAL A 133 5.10 6.61 -5.00
C VAL A 133 5.92 5.69 -5.92
N LEU A 134 5.26 4.77 -6.63
CA LEU A 134 5.89 3.84 -7.58
C LEU A 134 6.50 4.56 -8.79
N ILE A 135 5.86 5.63 -9.28
CA ILE A 135 6.41 6.48 -10.35
C ILE A 135 7.68 7.18 -9.84
N SER A 136 7.62 7.79 -8.66
CA SER A 136 8.78 8.45 -8.04
C SER A 136 9.91 7.45 -7.76
N PHE A 137 9.55 6.23 -7.33
CA PHE A 137 10.47 5.10 -7.16
C PHE A 137 11.18 4.72 -8.46
N GLY A 138 10.43 4.63 -9.57
CA GLY A 138 10.98 4.37 -10.89
C GLY A 138 12.03 5.40 -11.31
N ALA A 139 11.85 6.68 -10.95
CA ALA A 139 12.78 7.76 -11.29
C ALA A 139 14.14 7.66 -10.56
N ILE A 140 14.15 7.11 -9.34
CA ILE A 140 15.36 6.98 -8.50
C ILE A 140 15.95 5.56 -8.51
N LEU A 141 15.37 4.66 -9.30
CA LEU A 141 15.77 3.26 -9.34
C LEU A 141 17.24 3.10 -9.76
N GLY A 142 17.98 2.26 -9.04
CA GLY A 142 19.37 1.94 -9.35
C GLY A 142 20.43 2.81 -8.65
N ARG A 143 20.00 3.82 -7.88
CA ARG A 143 20.88 4.65 -7.04
C ARG A 143 20.56 4.61 -5.54
N THR A 144 19.43 4.03 -5.13
CA THR A 144 18.91 4.08 -3.76
C THR A 144 18.83 2.71 -3.09
N SER A 145 18.85 2.72 -1.75
CA SER A 145 18.70 1.53 -0.90
C SER A 145 17.22 1.19 -0.65
N PRO A 146 16.84 -0.10 -0.51
CA PRO A 146 15.51 -0.54 -0.08
C PRO A 146 14.88 0.27 1.07
N ILE A 147 15.67 0.64 2.08
CA ILE A 147 15.17 1.46 3.20
C ILE A 147 14.82 2.88 2.76
N GLN A 148 15.63 3.49 1.91
CA GLN A 148 15.38 4.87 1.45
C GLN A 148 14.06 4.96 0.69
N LEU A 149 13.68 3.87 0.01
CA LEU A 149 12.44 3.75 -0.74
C LEU A 149 11.23 3.61 0.18
N LEU A 150 11.36 2.81 1.25
CA LEU A 150 10.36 2.73 2.32
C LEU A 150 10.18 4.07 3.04
N VAL A 151 11.27 4.78 3.35
CA VAL A 151 11.24 6.10 3.97
C VAL A 151 10.58 7.13 3.04
N MET A 152 10.84 7.05 1.74
CA MET A 152 10.18 7.88 0.75
C MET A 152 8.68 7.61 0.70
N ALA A 153 8.25 6.35 0.64
CA ALA A 153 6.84 5.96 0.71
C ALA A 153 6.17 6.44 2.01
N LEU A 154 6.86 6.34 3.14
CA LEU A 154 6.40 6.84 4.45
C LEU A 154 6.10 8.35 4.44
N LEU A 155 6.86 9.14 3.68
CA LEU A 155 6.72 10.59 3.61
C LEU A 155 5.74 11.05 2.52
N GLU A 156 5.80 10.45 1.33
CA GLU A 156 4.94 10.84 0.21
C GLU A 156 3.46 10.50 0.45
N VAL A 157 3.19 9.36 1.07
CA VAL A 157 1.80 8.90 1.31
C VAL A 157 1.01 9.85 2.23
N PRO A 158 1.52 10.30 3.40
CA PRO A 158 0.83 11.30 4.21
C PRO A 158 0.64 12.63 3.49
N ILE A 159 1.62 13.08 2.70
CA ILE A 159 1.51 14.31 1.90
C ILE A 159 0.37 14.17 0.88
N PHE A 160 0.25 13.01 0.24
CA PHE A 160 -0.86 12.71 -0.66
C PHE A 160 -2.20 12.65 0.08
N ALA A 161 -2.24 12.01 1.26
CA ALA A 161 -3.45 11.93 2.08
C ALA A 161 -3.95 13.32 2.53
N VAL A 162 -3.04 14.21 2.94
CA VAL A 162 -3.35 15.60 3.30
C VAL A 162 -3.83 16.40 2.09
N LYS A 163 -3.20 16.23 0.92
CA LYS A 163 -3.60 16.91 -0.32
C LYS A 163 -5.00 16.50 -0.78
N ASN A 164 -5.39 15.25 -0.56
CA ASN A 164 -6.71 14.72 -0.90
C ASN A 164 -7.69 14.77 0.30
N GLY A 165 -7.33 15.46 1.40
CA GLY A 165 -8.21 15.74 2.52
C GLY A 165 -9.26 16.80 2.16
N PRO A 166 -10.45 16.77 2.78
CA PRO A 166 -11.56 17.62 2.39
C PRO A 166 -11.23 19.11 2.61
N SER A 167 -11.42 19.90 1.55
CA SER A 167 -11.65 21.35 1.60
C SER A 167 -13.13 21.64 1.76
#